data_AF-A0A1J0PA81-F1
#
_entry.id   AF-A0A1J0PA81-F1
#
_cell.length_a   1.000
_cell.length_b   1.000
_cell.length_c   1.000
_cell.angle_alpha   90.00
_cell.angle_beta   90.00
_cell.angle_gamma   90.00
#
_symmetry.space_group_name_H-M   'P 1'
#
loop_
_entity.id
_entity.type
_entity.pdbx_description
1 polymer ?
#
loop_
_entity_poly.entity_id
_entity_poly.type
_entity_poly.pdbx_seq_one_letter_code
_entity_poly.pdbx_strand_id
1 'polypeptide(L)' 'MTETSPALSIAITVLLALLALTGFGVYLAFGPPSKGLTDPFDDHDD' A
#
# COMPACT_ATOMS: atom_id res chain seq x y z
N MET A 1 34.70 7.94 -5.40
CA MET A 1 33.25 8.20 -5.45
C MET A 1 32.60 6.85 -5.61
N THR A 2 31.86 6.35 -4.62
CA THR A 2 31.20 5.04 -4.70
C THR A 2 30.03 5.17 -5.68
N GLU A 3 30.28 4.88 -6.96
CA GLU A 3 29.25 4.85 -7.99
C GLU A 3 28.19 3.83 -7.60
N THR A 4 26.94 4.28 -7.48
CA THR A 4 25.81 3.39 -7.26
C THR A 4 25.56 2.65 -8.56
N SER A 5 25.58 1.31 -8.53
CA SER A 5 25.33 0.53 -9.74
C SER A 5 23.91 0.81 -10.27
N PRO A 6 23.70 0.94 -11.59
CA PRO A 6 22.36 1.16 -12.14
C PRO A 6 21.35 0.10 -11.69
N ALA A 7 21.79 -1.15 -11.54
CA ALA A 7 20.96 -2.24 -11.02
C ALA A 7 20.51 -2.00 -9.57
N LEU A 8 21.39 -1.49 -8.71
CA LEU A 8 21.05 -1.15 -7.33
C LEU A 8 20.05 0.00 -7.27
N SER A 9 20.24 1.05 -8.09
CA SER A 9 19.29 2.16 -8.19
C SER A 9 17.90 1.67 -8.60
N ILE A 10 17.81 0.84 -9.63
CA ILE A 10 16.54 0.26 -10.10
C ILE A 10 15.89 -0.59 -9.00
N ALA A 11 16.67 -1.45 -8.33
CA ALA A 11 16.14 -2.29 -7.26
C ALA A 11 15.54 -1.46 -6.11
N ILE A 12 16.22 -0.39 -5.70
CA ILE A 12 15.72 0.53 -4.66
C ILE A 12 14.45 1.24 -5.14
N THR A 13 14.42 1.74 -6.39
CA THR A 13 13.22 2.39 -6.95
C THR A 13 12.02 1.45 -6.96
N VAL A 14 12.21 0.20 -7.40
CA VAL A 14 11.14 -0.81 -7.40
C VAL A 14 10.68 -1.11 -5.98
N LEU A 15 11.60 -1.27 -5.03
CA LEU A 15 11.27 -1.51 -3.62
C LEU A 15 10.43 -0.36 -3.03
N LEU A 16 10.81 0.88 -3.29
CA LEU A 16 10.07 2.06 -2.83
C LEU A 16 8.68 2.13 -3.47
N ALA A 17 8.55 1.83 -4.76
CA ALA A 17 7.26 1.77 -5.44
C ALA A 17 6.35 0.70 -4.83
N LEU A 18 6.89 -0.48 -4.51
CA LEU A 18 6.14 -1.56 -3.86
C LEU A 18 5.70 -1.17 -2.45
N LEU A 19 6.58 -0.54 -1.66
CA LEU A 19 6.24 -0.03 -0.33
C LEU A 19 5.16 1.05 -0.40
N ALA A 20 5.26 1.98 -1.35
CA ALA A 20 4.27 3.01 -1.55
C ALA A 20 2.91 2.43 -1.96
N LEU A 21 2.89 1.47 -2.90
CA LEU A 21 1.66 0.82 -3.33
C LEU A 21 1.02 0.01 -2.19
N THR A 22 1.84 -0.70 -1.41
CA THR A 22 1.39 -1.47 -0.24
C THR A 22 0.80 -0.54 0.82
N GLY A 23 1.52 0.53 1.17
CA GLY A 23 1.04 1.53 2.13
C GLY A 23 -0.22 2.24 1.65
N PHE A 24 -0.32 2.54 0.35
CA PHE A 24 -1.53 3.10 -0.26
C PHE A 24 -2.71 2.13 -0.17
N GLY A 25 -2.50 0.84 -0.46
CA GLY A 25 -3.53 -0.19 -0.30
C GLY A 25 -4.02 -0.30 1.14
N VAL A 26 -3.11 -0.30 2.12
CA VAL A 26 -3.46 -0.29 3.56
C VAL A 26 -4.26 0.97 3.92
N TYR A 27 -3.85 2.14 3.43
CA TYR A 27 -4.58 3.40 3.65
C TYR A 27 -5.99 3.37 3.07
N LEU A 28 -6.18 2.81 1.88
CA LEU A 28 -7.50 2.66 1.29
C LEU A 28 -8.37 1.67 2.07
N ALA A 29 -7.81 0.52 2.45
CA ALA A 29 -8.55 -0.56 3.10
C ALA A 29 -8.93 -0.25 4.56
N PHE A 30 -8.06 0.44 5.30
CA PHE A 30 -8.21 0.62 6.75
C PHE A 30 -8.16 2.09 7.21
N GLY A 31 -7.96 3.04 6.29
CA GLY A 31 -7.86 4.47 6.59
C GLY A 31 -9.20 5.21 6.50
N PRO A 32 -9.16 6.56 6.48
CA PRO A 32 -10.36 7.38 6.30
C PRO A 32 -11.28 6.98 5.13
N PRO A 33 -10.77 6.54 3.96
CA PRO A 33 -11.63 6.13 2.85
C PRO A 33 -12.55 4.94 3.14
N SER A 34 -12.17 4.02 4.03
CA SER A 34 -12.99 2.82 4.30
C SER A 34 -14.12 3.05 5.30
N LYS A 35 -14.14 4.18 6.01
CA LYS A 35 -15.15 4.49 7.05
C LYS A 35 -16.58 4.66 6.53
N GLY A 36 -16.74 4.90 5.23
CA GLY A 36 -18.05 5.05 4.59
C GLY A 36 -18.54 3.78 3.90
N LEU A 37 -17.79 2.68 3.98
CA LEU A 37 -18.19 1.40 3.42
C LEU A 37 -19.11 0.69 4.42
N THR A 38 -20.27 0.26 3.94
CA THR A 38 -21.18 -0.60 4.72
C THR A 38 -20.48 -1.91 5.03
N ASP A 39 -20.52 -2.34 6.29
CA ASP A 39 -20.04 -3.67 6.67
C ASP A 39 -20.98 -4.72 6.05
N PRO A 40 -20.50 -5.59 5.15
CA PRO A 40 -21.34 -6.62 4.54
C PRO A 40 -21.80 -7.70 5.53
N PHE A 41 -21.31 -7.69 6.76
CA PHE A 41 -21.69 -8.63 7.81
C PHE A 41 -22.71 -8.06 8.82
N ASP A 42 -22.97 -6.75 8.82
CA ASP A 42 -23.96 -6.11 9.72
C ASP A 42 -25.40 -6.60 9.44
N ASP A 43 -25.70 -7.00 8.21
CA ASP A 43 -27.03 -7.46 7.77
C ASP A 43 -27.31 -8.95 8.08
N HIS A 44 -26.42 -9.61 8.84
CA HIS A 44 -26.46 -11.06 9.12
C HIS A 44 -26.57 -11.41 10.61
N ASP A 45 -26.85 -10.42 11.46
CA ASP A 45 -26.93 -10.57 12.93
C ASP A 45 -28.33 -10.98 13.46
N ASP A 46 -29.11 -11.73 12.67
CA ASP A 46 -30.37 -12.39 13.10
C ASP A 46 -30.21 -13.86 13.55
#